data_AF-A0A1G2YN18-F1
#
_entry.id   AF-A0A1G2YN18-F1
#
_cell.length_a   1.000
_cell.length_b   1.000
_cell.length_c   1.000
_cell.angle_alpha   90.00
_cell.angle_beta   90.00
_cell.angle_gamma   90.00
#
_symmetry.space_group_name_H-M   'P 1'
#
loop_
_entity.id
_entity.type
_entity.pdbx_description
1 polymer ?
#
loop_
_entity_poly.entity_id
_entity_poly.type
_entity_poly.pdbx_seq_one_letter_code
_entity_poly.pdbx_strand_id
1 'polypeptide(L)'
;MFAKAAAKIDKGSFEDIGEMIEEIEKLELYQDEGEGLIVRIDAFGNIITNLPGRDESTYLVEIDGKKGAMRCYPNYYSARDNELFLIVGSCNTLEISIKNGSASDKLHVKTGDKIKIS
;
A
#
# COMPACT_ATOMS: atom_id res chain seq x y z
N MET A 1 -2.11 24.68 13.50
CA MET A 1 -3.18 24.15 14.37
C MET A 1 -2.74 22.87 15.08
N PHE A 2 -2.46 21.78 14.34
CA PHE A 2 -2.19 20.45 14.89
C PHE A 2 -1.08 20.34 15.95
N ALA A 3 0.11 20.92 15.72
CA ALA A 3 1.21 20.82 16.68
C ALA A 3 0.89 21.42 18.07
N LYS A 4 0.12 22.52 18.12
CA LYS A 4 -0.29 23.15 19.39
C LYS A 4 -1.36 22.33 20.10
N ALA A 5 -2.30 21.74 19.35
CA ALA A 5 -3.30 20.84 19.90
C ALA A 5 -2.63 19.61 20.51
N ALA A 6 -1.71 18.96 19.78
CA ALA A 6 -0.94 17.82 20.29
C ALA A 6 -0.18 18.14 21.59
N ALA A 7 0.49 19.30 21.66
CA ALA A 7 1.19 19.74 22.87
C ALA A 7 0.25 20.03 24.06
N LYS A 8 -1.01 20.40 23.81
CA LYS A 8 -2.03 20.54 24.87
C LYS A 8 -2.53 19.18 25.36
N ILE A 9 -2.77 18.23 24.44
CA ILE A 9 -3.13 16.84 24.79
C ILE A 9 -2.06 16.22 25.67
N ASP A 10 -0.78 16.37 25.29
CA ASP A 10 0.37 15.85 26.05
C ASP A 10 0.43 16.39 27.48
N LYS A 11 -0.05 17.63 27.68
CA LYS A 11 -0.16 18.28 28.99
C LYS A 11 -1.45 17.93 29.77
N GLY A 12 -2.31 17.07 29.23
CA GLY A 12 -3.57 16.66 29.84
C GLY A 12 -4.74 17.62 29.62
N SER A 13 -4.65 18.54 28.66
CA SER A 13 -5.71 19.52 28.34
C SER A 13 -6.46 19.13 27.07
N PHE A 14 -7.10 17.96 27.06
CA PHE A 14 -7.82 17.44 25.88
C PHE A 14 -9.14 18.19 25.64
N GLU A 15 -9.84 18.52 26.72
CA GLU A 15 -11.16 19.17 26.71
C GLU A 15 -11.10 20.61 26.16
N ASP A 16 -9.93 21.25 26.20
CA ASP A 16 -9.69 22.64 25.78
C ASP A 16 -9.30 22.79 24.29
N ILE A 17 -9.45 21.73 23.49
CA ILE A 17 -9.00 21.67 22.10
C ILE A 17 -10.10 22.09 21.12
N GLY A 18 -11.35 21.89 21.49
CA GLY A 18 -12.51 22.24 20.68
C GLY A 18 -13.76 21.48 21.11
N GLU A 19 -14.82 21.67 20.34
CA GLU A 19 -16.08 20.96 20.55
C GLU A 19 -15.94 19.48 20.17
N MET A 20 -16.64 18.63 20.90
CA MET A 20 -16.76 17.21 20.56
C MET A 20 -17.56 17.07 19.27
N ILE A 21 -17.02 16.29 18.33
CA ILE A 21 -17.71 15.88 17.10
C ILE A 21 -17.93 14.38 17.13
N GLU A 22 -19.10 13.93 16.67
CA GLU A 22 -19.45 12.51 16.64
C GLU A 22 -19.05 11.83 15.32
N GLU A 23 -18.84 12.63 14.27
CA GLU A 23 -18.57 12.14 12.92
C GLU A 23 -17.25 12.72 12.38
N ILE A 24 -16.50 11.86 11.71
CA ILE A 24 -15.32 12.22 10.93
C ILE A 24 -15.57 11.86 9.47
N GLU A 25 -15.13 12.71 8.55
CA GLU A 25 -15.16 12.37 7.14
C GLU A 25 -14.22 11.18 6.88
N LYS A 26 -14.78 10.12 6.28
CA LYS A 26 -14.03 8.92 5.92
C LYS A 26 -13.76 8.92 4.43
N LEU A 27 -12.51 8.66 4.06
CA LEU A 27 -12.13 8.39 2.68
C LEU A 27 -12.29 6.90 2.41
N GLU A 28 -13.19 6.54 1.49
CA GLU A 28 -13.31 5.18 0.98
C GLU A 28 -12.43 5.01 -0.25
N LEU A 29 -11.51 4.05 -0.18
CA LEU A 29 -10.64 3.70 -1.31
C LEU A 29 -11.26 2.56 -2.10
N TYR A 30 -11.23 2.67 -3.42
CA TYR A 30 -11.79 1.66 -4.31
C TYR A 30 -11.13 0.28 -4.10
N GLN A 31 -11.97 -0.75 -3.98
CA GLN A 31 -11.57 -2.15 -3.91
C GLN A 31 -12.73 -3.05 -4.36
N ASP A 32 -12.48 -3.99 -5.27
CA ASP A 32 -13.49 -4.89 -5.84
C ASP A 32 -12.85 -6.19 -6.36
N GLU A 33 -13.21 -7.36 -5.82
CA GLU A 33 -12.77 -8.69 -6.30
C GLU A 33 -11.28 -8.81 -6.72
N GLY A 34 -10.36 -8.34 -5.86
CA GLY A 34 -8.92 -8.36 -6.12
C GLY A 34 -8.41 -7.19 -6.96
N GLU A 35 -9.29 -6.33 -7.48
CA GLU A 35 -8.97 -5.00 -8.00
C GLU A 35 -8.93 -3.97 -6.88
N GLY A 36 -7.96 -3.08 -6.94
CA GLY A 36 -7.73 -2.04 -5.95
C GLY A 36 -6.89 -0.91 -6.52
N LEU A 37 -6.29 -0.12 -5.65
CA LEU A 37 -5.50 1.05 -5.99
C LEU A 37 -4.05 0.91 -5.51
N ILE A 38 -3.15 1.50 -6.28
CA ILE A 38 -1.82 1.86 -5.79
C ILE A 38 -1.98 3.03 -4.82
N VAL A 39 -1.94 2.76 -3.52
CA VAL A 39 -2.11 3.79 -2.48
C VAL A 39 -0.86 4.61 -2.25
N ARG A 40 0.31 4.03 -2.52
CA ARG A 40 1.60 4.70 -2.34
C ARG A 40 2.69 4.02 -3.17
N ILE A 41 3.62 4.82 -3.66
CA ILE A 41 4.94 4.35 -4.10
C ILE A 41 5.95 4.86 -3.07
N ASP A 42 6.77 3.97 -2.52
CA ASP A 42 7.78 4.36 -1.54
C ASP A 42 9.02 5.00 -2.20
N ALA A 43 9.98 5.44 -1.39
CA ALA A 43 11.19 6.11 -1.90
C ALA A 43 12.12 5.20 -2.73
N PHE A 44 11.95 3.88 -2.65
CA PHE A 44 12.72 2.90 -3.42
C PHE A 44 11.99 2.48 -4.71
N GLY A 45 10.74 2.91 -4.91
CA GLY A 45 9.92 2.54 -6.04
C GLY A 45 9.11 1.26 -5.83
N ASN A 46 8.95 0.79 -4.59
CA ASN A 46 8.02 -0.30 -4.29
C ASN A 46 6.58 0.21 -4.35
N ILE A 47 5.70 -0.61 -4.92
CA ILE A 47 4.29 -0.28 -5.14
C ILE A 47 3.47 -0.87 -4.00
N ILE A 48 2.88 -0.02 -3.18
CA ILE A 48 2.03 -0.42 -2.06
C ILE A 48 0.57 -0.31 -2.51
N THR A 49 -0.17 -1.41 -2.41
CA THR A 49 -1.59 -1.47 -2.77
C THR A 49 -2.49 -1.45 -1.53
N ASN A 50 -3.78 -1.21 -1.71
CA ASN A 50 -4.80 -1.45 -0.68
C ASN A 50 -5.34 -2.90 -0.70
N LEU A 51 -4.76 -3.78 -1.50
CA LEU A 51 -5.25 -5.16 -1.63
C LEU A 51 -4.70 -6.03 -0.50
N PRO A 52 -5.54 -6.79 0.21
CA PRO A 52 -5.07 -7.64 1.30
C PRO A 52 -4.24 -8.81 0.78
N GLY A 53 -3.23 -9.21 1.55
CA GLY A 53 -2.53 -10.47 1.32
C GLY A 53 -3.42 -11.68 1.58
N ARG A 54 -3.18 -12.76 0.83
CA ARG A 54 -3.74 -14.10 1.06
C ARG A 54 -2.60 -15.10 1.29
N ASP A 55 -2.94 -16.29 1.77
CA ASP A 55 -1.97 -17.40 1.91
C ASP A 55 -1.74 -18.07 0.54
N GLU A 56 -1.11 -17.31 -0.36
CA GLU A 56 -0.83 -17.73 -1.73
C GLU A 56 0.64 -17.46 -2.07
N SER A 57 1.28 -18.43 -2.70
CA SER A 57 2.71 -18.35 -3.07
C SER A 57 2.94 -17.64 -4.41
N THR A 58 1.89 -17.42 -5.20
CA THR A 58 1.96 -16.78 -6.52
C THR A 58 0.61 -16.14 -6.80
N TYR A 59 0.64 -14.93 -7.34
CA TYR A 59 -0.55 -14.19 -7.74
C TYR A 59 -0.49 -13.85 -9.22
N LEU A 60 -1.67 -13.69 -9.83
CA LEU A 60 -1.77 -13.07 -11.14
C LEU A 60 -1.97 -11.57 -10.97
N VAL A 61 -1.03 -10.78 -11.48
CA VAL A 61 -1.07 -9.31 -11.43
C VAL A 61 -1.45 -8.77 -12.81
N GLU A 62 -2.44 -7.89 -12.84
CA GLU A 62 -2.92 -7.20 -14.02
C GLU A 62 -2.88 -5.68 -13.83
N ILE A 63 -2.20 -5.00 -14.76
CA ILE A 63 -2.07 -3.53 -14.80
C ILE A 63 -2.25 -3.09 -16.26
N ASP A 64 -3.17 -2.17 -16.53
CA ASP A 64 -3.49 -1.68 -17.89
C ASP A 64 -3.66 -2.82 -18.92
N GLY A 65 -4.34 -3.91 -18.53
CA GLY A 65 -4.58 -5.08 -19.36
C GLY A 65 -3.36 -6.00 -19.59
N LYS A 66 -2.18 -5.65 -19.07
CA LYS A 66 -0.99 -6.52 -19.09
C LYS A 66 -1.02 -7.45 -17.88
N LYS A 67 -0.91 -8.75 -18.13
CA LYS A 67 -0.95 -9.80 -17.10
C LYS A 67 0.43 -10.41 -16.89
N GLY A 68 0.78 -10.66 -15.63
CA GLY A 68 2.00 -11.35 -15.26
C GLY A 68 1.84 -12.10 -13.94
N ALA A 69 2.32 -13.34 -13.88
CA ALA A 69 2.40 -14.08 -12.63
C ALA A 69 3.60 -13.58 -11.80
N MET A 70 3.37 -13.28 -10.53
CA MET A 70 4.42 -12.84 -9.60
C MET A 70 4.42 -13.75 -8.38
N ARG A 71 5.61 -14.20 -7.97
CA ARG A 71 5.78 -14.99 -6.74
C ARG A 71 5.61 -14.08 -5.52
N CYS A 72 4.97 -14.60 -4.49
CA CYS A 72 4.91 -13.97 -3.18
C CYS A 72 6.00 -14.56 -2.28
N TYR A 73 6.80 -13.70 -1.67
CA TYR A 73 7.84 -14.07 -0.74
C TYR A 73 7.49 -13.62 0.69
N PRO A 74 7.98 -14.31 1.72
CA PRO A 74 7.77 -13.89 3.11
C PRO A 74 8.42 -12.54 3.44
N ASN A 75 9.47 -12.17 2.71
CA ASN A 75 10.20 -10.92 2.88
C ASN A 75 11.05 -10.61 1.64
N TYR A 76 11.52 -9.37 1.57
CA TYR A 76 12.34 -8.86 0.47
C TYR A 76 13.63 -9.67 0.22
N TYR A 77 14.30 -10.13 1.26
CA TYR A 77 15.58 -10.84 1.13
C TYR A 77 15.44 -12.21 0.46
N SER A 78 14.27 -12.85 0.61
CA SER A 78 13.97 -14.17 0.05
C SER A 78 13.71 -14.17 -1.46
N ALA A 79 13.42 -13.01 -2.05
CA ALA A 79 13.10 -12.90 -3.47
C ALA A 79 14.31 -13.18 -4.37
N ARG A 80 14.11 -13.47 -5.66
CA ARG A 80 15.26 -13.59 -6.59
C ARG A 80 15.66 -12.23 -7.13
N ASP A 81 16.89 -12.13 -7.61
CA ASP A 81 17.39 -10.91 -8.22
C ASP A 81 16.71 -10.69 -9.58
N ASN A 82 16.51 -9.42 -9.94
CA ASN A 82 15.97 -8.94 -11.23
C ASN A 82 14.53 -9.37 -11.60
N GLU A 83 13.77 -9.98 -10.70
CA GLU A 83 12.34 -10.27 -10.91
C GLU A 83 11.42 -9.33 -10.14
N LEU A 84 10.24 -9.07 -10.69
CA LEU A 84 9.15 -8.47 -9.92
C LEU A 84 8.54 -9.55 -9.02
N PHE A 85 8.30 -9.19 -7.77
CA PHE A 85 7.72 -10.10 -6.79
C PHE A 85 6.78 -9.35 -5.85
N LEU A 86 5.99 -10.14 -5.12
CA LEU A 86 5.09 -9.67 -4.08
C LEU A 86 5.63 -9.99 -2.70
N ILE A 87 5.32 -9.14 -1.74
CA ILE A 87 5.36 -9.45 -0.31
C ILE A 87 4.07 -8.96 0.34
N VAL A 88 3.73 -9.53 1.49
CA VAL A 88 2.69 -8.96 2.35
C VAL A 88 3.37 -7.96 3.28
N GLY A 89 3.06 -6.67 3.08
CA GLY A 89 3.62 -5.55 3.85
C GLY A 89 3.16 -5.53 5.30
N SER A 90 3.74 -4.63 6.09
CA SER A 90 3.42 -4.50 7.53
C SER A 90 1.96 -4.12 7.80
N CYS A 91 1.28 -3.53 6.82
CA CYS A 91 -0.13 -3.18 6.88
C CYS A 91 -1.06 -4.32 6.41
N ASN A 92 -0.53 -5.54 6.22
CA ASN A 92 -1.23 -6.72 5.70
C ASN A 92 -1.80 -6.53 4.28
N THR A 93 -1.18 -5.65 3.49
CA THR A 93 -1.51 -5.43 2.08
C THR A 93 -0.39 -5.91 1.16
N LEU A 94 -0.72 -6.15 -0.10
CA LEU A 94 0.22 -6.62 -1.12
C LEU A 94 1.10 -5.47 -1.60
N GLU A 95 2.41 -5.72 -1.61
CA GLU A 95 3.44 -4.81 -2.09
C GLU A 95 4.19 -5.44 -3.26
N ILE A 96 4.31 -4.75 -4.40
CA ILE A 96 5.10 -5.19 -5.55
C ILE A 96 6.48 -4.53 -5.48
N SER A 97 7.52 -5.35 -5.55
CA SER A 97 8.91 -4.94 -5.38
C SER A 97 9.81 -5.58 -6.43
N ILE A 98 11.01 -5.03 -6.59
CA ILE A 98 12.12 -5.64 -7.34
C ILE A 98 13.41 -5.44 -6.57
N LYS A 99 14.28 -6.46 -6.55
CA LYS A 99 15.58 -6.35 -5.88
C LYS A 99 16.46 -5.33 -6.59
N ASN A 100 17.01 -4.40 -5.81
CA ASN A 100 17.94 -3.36 -6.29
C ASN A 100 17.41 -2.54 -7.49
N GLY A 101 16.11 -2.25 -7.51
CA GLY A 101 15.50 -1.43 -8.55
C GLY A 101 14.15 -0.86 -8.13
N SER A 102 13.52 -0.10 -9.03
CA SER A 102 12.20 0.51 -8.85
C SER A 102 11.13 -0.30 -9.59
N ALA A 103 10.16 -0.84 -8.85
CA ALA A 103 9.05 -1.59 -9.44
C ALA A 103 8.10 -0.65 -10.20
N SER A 104 7.87 0.55 -9.67
CA SER A 104 7.05 1.57 -10.34
C SER A 104 7.64 2.01 -11.66
N ASP A 105 8.96 2.17 -11.76
CA ASP A 105 9.61 2.57 -13.01
C ASP A 105 9.53 1.45 -14.05
N LYS A 106 9.65 0.19 -13.62
CA LYS A 106 9.56 -0.99 -14.50
C LYS A 106 8.14 -1.24 -15.00
N LEU A 107 7.14 -0.93 -14.18
CA LEU A 107 5.71 -1.11 -14.51
C LEU A 107 5.08 0.15 -15.09
N HIS A 108 5.76 1.30 -15.04
CA HIS A 108 5.29 2.61 -15.48
C HIS A 108 3.97 3.06 -14.84
N VAL A 109 3.85 2.87 -13.52
CA VAL A 109 2.65 3.18 -12.73
C VAL A 109 2.86 4.33 -11.76
N LYS A 110 1.76 4.93 -11.29
CA LYS A 110 1.73 6.00 -10.29
C LYS A 110 0.68 5.73 -9.20
N THR A 111 0.77 6.48 -8.11
CA THR A 111 -0.26 6.48 -7.06
C THR A 111 -1.63 6.86 -7.65
N GLY A 112 -2.65 6.11 -7.24
CA GLY A 112 -4.02 6.24 -7.73
C GLY A 112 -4.37 5.37 -8.93
N ASP A 113 -3.39 4.73 -9.58
CA ASP A 113 -3.68 3.79 -10.66
C ASP A 113 -4.38 2.53 -10.11
N LYS A 114 -5.23 1.94 -10.94
CA LYS A 114 -5.92 0.68 -10.66
C LYS A 114 -4.99 -0.50 -10.92
N ILE A 115 -5.12 -1.52 -10.08
CA ILE A 115 -4.37 -2.75 -10.20
C ILE A 115 -5.25 -3.92 -9.76
N LYS A 116 -5.17 -5.04 -10.48
CA LYS A 116 -5.84 -6.28 -10.10
C LYS A 116 -4.82 -7.35 -9.72
N ILE A 117 -5.03 -7.96 -8.58
CA ILE A 117 -4.24 -9.08 -8.07
C ILE A 117 -5.20 -10.18 -7.64
N SER A 118 -5.11 -11.34 -8.30
CA SER A 118 -6.01 -12.48 -8.09
C SER A 118 -5.28 -13.77 -7.84
#